data_AF-A0A9C8SXQ8-F1
#
_entry.id   AF-A0A9C8SXQ8-F1
#
_cell.length_a   1.000
_cell.length_b   1.000
_cell.length_c   1.000
_cell.angle_alpha   90.00
_cell.angle_beta   90.00
_cell.angle_gamma   90.00
#
_symmetry.space_group_name_H-M   'P 1'
#
loop_
_entity.id
_entity.type
_entity.pdbx_description
1 polymer ?
#
loop_
_entity_poly.entity_id
_entity_poly.type
_entity_poly.pdbx_seq_one_letter_code
_entity_poly.pdbx_strand_id
1 'polypeptide(L)' 'MTAATTKTRVQANVNTQAEISRGAIISLASAGAVVGIWAFASLATAMVMTGGPIALTKAWFGAVMGI' A
#
# COMPACT_ATOMS: atom_id res chain seq x y z
N MET A 1 45.44 -4.57 -30.64
CA MET A 1 43.98 -4.74 -30.51
C MET A 1 43.67 -4.91 -29.03
N THR A 2 43.27 -3.84 -28.36
CA THR A 2 43.02 -3.82 -26.92
C THR A 2 41.58 -4.26 -26.67
N ALA A 3 41.39 -5.45 -26.11
CA ALA A 3 40.08 -6.00 -25.82
C ALA A 3 39.38 -5.16 -24.75
N ALA A 4 38.33 -4.45 -25.13
CA ALA A 4 37.43 -3.79 -24.19
C ALA A 4 36.71 -4.87 -23.36
N THR A 5 37.16 -5.07 -22.13
CA THR A 5 36.42 -5.85 -21.13
C THR A 5 35.18 -5.06 -20.74
N THR A 6 34.10 -5.32 -21.45
CA THR A 6 32.80 -4.69 -21.25
C THR A 6 32.21 -5.14 -19.91
N LYS A 7 32.21 -4.23 -18.92
CA LYS A 7 31.60 -4.41 -17.58
C LYS A 7 30.05 -4.31 -17.59
N THR A 8 29.38 -4.76 -18.66
CA THR A 8 27.93 -4.60 -18.84
C THR A 8 27.07 -5.41 -17.86
N ARG A 9 27.61 -6.49 -17.28
CA ARG A 9 26.81 -7.40 -16.45
C ARG A 9 26.35 -6.79 -15.12
N VAL A 10 27.15 -5.92 -14.52
CA VAL A 10 26.82 -5.25 -13.25
C VAL A 10 25.83 -4.10 -13.49
N GLN A 11 26.03 -3.34 -14.56
CA GLN A 11 25.19 -2.18 -14.88
C GLN A 11 23.78 -2.58 -15.29
N ALA A 12 23.62 -3.70 -16.01
CA ALA A 12 22.31 -4.26 -16.34
C ALA A 12 21.55 -4.74 -15.09
N ASN A 13 22.24 -5.41 -14.16
CA ASN A 13 21.61 -5.92 -12.94
C ASN A 13 21.12 -4.80 -12.01
N VAL A 14 21.91 -3.73 -11.84
CA VAL A 14 21.50 -2.55 -11.05
C VAL A 14 20.32 -1.84 -11.69
N ASN A 15 20.29 -1.71 -13.02
CA ASN A 15 19.17 -1.08 -13.73
C ASN A 15 17.87 -1.90 -13.58
N THR A 16 17.95 -3.22 -13.74
CA THR A 16 16.78 -4.10 -13.54
C THR A 16 16.27 -4.05 -12.10
N GLN A 17 17.15 -4.01 -11.09
CA GLN A 17 16.73 -3.86 -9.69
C GLN A 17 16.08 -2.49 -9.43
N ALA A 18 16.59 -1.42 -10.05
CA ALA A 18 16.01 -0.08 -9.94
C ALA A 18 14.61 0.00 -10.58
N GLU A 19 14.40 -0.66 -11.73
CA GLU A 19 13.10 -0.73 -12.40
C GLU A 19 12.09 -1.57 -11.60
N ILE A 20 12.51 -2.71 -11.04
CA ILE A 20 11.65 -3.53 -10.16
C ILE A 20 11.25 -2.73 -8.91
N SER A 21 12.19 -2.00 -8.30
CA SER A 21 11.92 -1.14 -7.14
C SER A 21 10.91 -0.04 -7.49
N ARG A 22 11.06 0.64 -8.63
CA ARG A 22 10.09 1.63 -9.11
C ARG A 22 8.72 1.03 -9.39
N GLY A 23 8.68 -0.12 -10.06
CA GLY A 23 7.43 -0.83 -10.35
C GLY A 23 6.71 -1.27 -9.09
N ALA A 24 7.45 -1.76 -8.09
CA ALA A 24 6.92 -2.16 -6.78
C ALA A 24 6.38 -0.96 -5.97
N ILE A 25 7.04 0.19 -6.01
CA ILE A 25 6.57 1.40 -5.32
C ILE A 25 5.26 1.89 -5.96
N ILE A 26 5.17 1.89 -7.29
CA ILE A 26 3.96 2.32 -8.01
C ILE A 26 2.80 1.36 -7.74
N SER A 27 3.05 0.04 -7.70
CA SER A 27 2.00 -0.94 -7.40
C SER A 27 1.55 -0.90 -5.94
N LEU A 28 2.46 -0.65 -4.99
CA LEU A 28 2.08 -0.42 -3.59
C LEU A 28 1.25 0.85 -3.43
N ALA A 29 1.62 1.92 -4.15
CA ALA A 29 0.90 3.19 -4.09
C ALA A 29 -0.53 3.05 -4.64
N SER A 30 -0.71 2.34 -5.76
CA SER A 30 -2.04 2.12 -6.33
C SER A 30 -2.89 1.20 -5.47
N ALA A 31 -2.32 0.10 -4.96
CA ALA A 31 -3.01 -0.78 -4.02
C ALA A 31 -3.41 -0.04 -2.73
N GLY A 32 -2.49 0.76 -2.18
CA GLY A 32 -2.75 1.58 -1.00
C GLY A 32 -3.83 2.63 -1.23
N ALA A 33 -3.87 3.27 -2.40
CA ALA A 33 -4.91 4.23 -2.74
C ALA A 33 -6.29 3.59 -2.85
N VAL A 34 -6.38 2.42 -3.49
CA VAL A 34 -7.65 1.67 -3.62
C VAL A 34 -8.15 1.21 -2.25
N VAL A 35 -7.26 0.62 -1.44
CA VAL A 35 -7.60 0.17 -0.08
C VAL A 35 -7.98 1.36 0.81
N GLY A 36 -7.27 2.48 0.69
CA GLY A 36 -7.55 3.70 1.45
C GLY A 36 -8.93 4.29 1.14
N ILE A 37 -9.27 4.42 -0.15
CA ILE A 37 -10.59 4.91 -0.57
C ILE A 37 -11.69 3.95 -0.11
N TRP A 38 -11.47 2.64 -0.23
CA TRP A 38 -12.44 1.63 0.18
C TRP A 38 -12.65 1.62 1.70
N ALA A 39 -11.57 1.67 2.48
CA ALA A 39 -11.63 1.75 3.94
C ALA A 39 -12.34 3.04 4.40
N PHE A 40 -12.09 4.16 3.73
CA PHE A 40 -12.76 5.43 4.04
C PHE A 40 -14.27 5.36 3.76
N ALA A 41 -14.67 4.76 2.64
CA ALA A 41 -16.08 4.54 2.32
C ALA A 41 -16.77 3.67 3.38
N SER A 42 -16.16 2.54 3.77
CA SER A 42 -16.71 1.68 4.83
C SER A 42 -16.80 2.39 6.18
N LEU A 43 -15.80 3.20 6.53
CA LEU A 43 -15.79 3.97 7.78
C LEU A 43 -16.89 5.05 7.77
N ALA A 44 -17.07 5.75 6.66
CA ALA A 44 -18.12 6.76 6.50
C ALA A 44 -19.52 6.15 6.60
N THR A 45 -19.76 5.01 5.93
CA THR A 45 -21.04 4.27 6.04
C THR A 45 -21.30 3.84 7.46
N ALA A 46 -20.29 3.27 8.14
CA ALA A 46 -20.43 2.83 9.52
C ALA A 46 -20.72 4.02 10.46
N MET A 47 -20.08 5.17 10.26
CA MET A 47 -20.28 6.38 11.08
C MET A 47 -21.72 6.92 10.97
N VAL A 48 -22.30 6.87 9.77
CA VAL A 48 -23.70 7.25 9.53
C VAL A 48 -24.66 6.26 10.20
N MET A 49 -24.38 4.96 10.09
CA MET A 49 -25.23 3.91 10.69
C MET A 49 -25.19 3.91 12.22
N THR A 50 -24.04 4.22 12.84
CA THR A 50 -23.88 4.21 14.32
C THR A 50 -24.28 5.52 14.99
N GLY A 51 -24.72 6.53 14.23
CA GLY A 51 -25.16 7.82 14.78
C GLY A 51 -24.01 8.71 15.29
N GLY A 52 -22.78 8.48 14.82
CA GLY A 52 -21.62 9.31 15.13
C GLY A 52 -20.33 8.54 15.42
N PRO A 53 -19.19 9.27 15.51
CA PRO A 53 -17.85 8.67 15.58
C PRO A 53 -17.57 7.96 16.91
N ILE A 54 -18.05 8.53 18.02
CA ILE A 54 -17.83 7.97 19.36
C ILE A 54 -18.57 6.65 19.56
N ALA A 55 -19.79 6.55 19.01
CA ALA A 55 -20.57 5.31 19.04
C ALA A 55 -19.93 4.21 18.19
N LEU A 56 -19.35 4.57 17.04
CA LEU A 56 -18.61 3.65 16.17
C LEU A 56 -17.40 3.05 16.88
N THR A 57 -16.56 3.91 17.48
CA THR A 57 -15.37 3.45 18.21
C THR A 57 -15.76 2.58 19.40
N LYS A 58 -16.82 2.93 20.14
CA LYS A 58 -17.35 2.11 21.24
C LYS A 58 -17.85 0.75 20.76
N ALA A 59 -18.60 0.69 19.66
CA ALA A 59 -19.08 -0.56 19.08
C ALA A 59 -17.93 -1.42 18.53
N TRP A 60 -16.91 -0.80 17.93
CA TRP A 60 -15.71 -1.49 17.46
C TRP A 60 -14.90 -2.09 18.61
N PHE A 61 -14.65 -1.31 19.67
CA PHE A 61 -13.99 -1.84 20.87
C PHE A 61 -14.83 -2.91 21.58
N GLY A 62 -16.16 -2.77 21.60
CA GLY A 62 -17.06 -3.82 22.09
C GLY A 62 -16.90 -5.11 21.30
N ALA A 63 -16.99 -5.03 19.97
CA ALA A 63 -16.79 -6.17 19.08
C ALA A 63 -15.39 -6.82 19.21
N VAL A 64 -14.34 -6.02 19.40
CA VAL A 64 -12.96 -6.52 19.62
C VAL A 64 -12.81 -7.19 20.99
N MET A 65 -13.46 -6.67 22.02
CA MET A 65 -13.42 -7.21 23.38
C MET A 65 -14.47 -8.31 23.63
N GLY A 66 -15.33 -8.60 22.65
CA GLY A 66 -16.37 -9.63 22.72
C GLY A 66 -17.54 -9.28 23.66
N ILE A 67 -17.78 -7.99 23.91
CA ILE A 67 -18.89 -7.47 24.73
C ILE A 67 -19.91 -6.71 23.88
#